data_AF-A0A3B9SFA3-F1
#
_entry.id   AF-A0A3B9SFA3-F1
#
_cell.length_a   1.000
_cell.length_b   1.000
_cell.length_c   1.000
_cell.angle_alpha   90.00
_cell.angle_beta   90.00
_cell.angle_gamma   90.00
#
_symmetry.space_group_name_H-M   'P 1'
#
loop_
_entity.id
_entity.type
_entity.pdbx_description
1 polymer ?
#
loop_
_entity_poly.entity_id
_entity_poly.type
_entity_poly.pdbx_seq_one_letter_code
_entity_poly.pdbx_strand_id
1 'polypeptide(L)'
;MLTNESCTIFIRNGLGFDRFFVPKCHWQESISSAVSKDGFQSKDGITVYIFVKDITKMLRTELNTALSNRKEAAKDIIVKGECNFKFDGSSQQAASESMKKLNANYDVHTVMSIDRLLYGSENMQHYKITANSGVSR
;
A
#
# COMPACT_ATOMS: atom_id res chain seq x y z
N MET A 1 -16.22 -6.31 -11.63
CA MET A 1 -14.96 -6.67 -10.94
C MET A 1 -15.17 -6.40 -9.48
N LEU A 2 -14.77 -7.30 -8.59
CA LEU A 2 -14.99 -7.10 -7.16
C LEU A 2 -14.10 -5.97 -6.66
N THR A 3 -14.70 -4.90 -6.15
CA THR A 3 -14.09 -3.93 -5.25
C THR A 3 -14.85 -4.04 -3.94
N ASN A 4 -14.17 -4.37 -2.85
CA ASN A 4 -14.80 -4.60 -1.55
C ASN A 4 -14.44 -3.52 -0.52
N GLU A 5 -13.43 -2.69 -0.80
CA GLU A 5 -12.88 -1.78 0.21
C GLU A 5 -12.25 -0.53 -0.43
N SER A 6 -11.89 0.44 0.41
CA SER A 6 -11.02 1.58 0.03
C SER A 6 -9.63 1.44 0.66
N CYS A 7 -8.64 2.12 0.09
CA CYS A 7 -7.29 2.14 0.68
C CYS A 7 -6.60 3.49 0.49
N THR A 8 -5.62 3.75 1.34
CA THR A 8 -4.71 4.90 1.20
C THR A 8 -3.29 4.40 1.04
N ILE A 9 -2.65 4.80 -0.05
CA ILE A 9 -1.27 4.44 -0.37
C ILE A 9 -0.37 5.63 -0.03
N PHE A 10 0.72 5.35 0.66
CA PHE A 10 1.77 6.30 0.97
C PHE A 10 3.05 5.87 0.24
N ILE A 11 3.39 6.58 -0.84
CA ILE A 11 4.64 6.35 -1.59
C ILE A 11 5.73 7.22 -0.99
N ARG A 12 6.86 6.61 -0.63
CA ARG A 12 7.96 7.31 0.05
C ARG A 12 8.59 8.35 -0.87
N ASN A 13 8.61 9.61 -0.41
CA ASN A 13 9.25 10.72 -1.11
C ASN A 13 10.15 11.51 -0.13
N GLY A 14 11.46 11.28 -0.23
CA GLY A 14 12.45 11.84 0.70
C GLY A 14 12.23 11.43 2.15
N LEU A 15 12.01 12.40 3.04
CA LEU A 15 11.69 12.17 4.45
C LEU A 15 10.19 11.95 4.72
N GLY A 16 9.32 12.29 3.75
CA GLY A 16 7.87 12.20 3.84
C GLY A 16 7.27 11.14 2.91
N PHE A 17 5.98 11.31 2.62
CA PHE A 17 5.20 10.41 1.77
C PHE A 17 4.22 11.19 0.90
N ASP A 18 4.12 10.79 -0.36
CA ASP A 18 3.03 11.18 -1.25
C ASP A 18 1.83 10.28 -0.97
N ARG A 19 0.67 10.90 -0.75
CA ARG A 19 -0.54 10.22 -0.31
C ARG A 19 -1.54 10.10 -1.46
N PHE A 20 -2.02 8.88 -1.68
CA PHE A 20 -3.00 8.56 -2.71
C PHE A 20 -4.18 7.81 -2.08
N PHE A 21 -5.34 8.46 -2.02
CA PHE A 21 -6.57 7.80 -1.61
C PHE A 21 -7.22 7.10 -2.81
N VAL A 22 -7.55 5.82 -2.63
CA VAL A 22 -8.19 4.97 -3.62
C VAL A 22 -9.55 4.54 -3.08
N PRO A 23 -10.66 5.11 -3.57
CA PRO A 23 -11.99 4.84 -3.02
C PRO A 23 -12.49 3.42 -3.33
N LYS A 24 -11.92 2.76 -4.33
CA LYS A 24 -12.31 1.42 -4.78
C LYS A 24 -11.08 0.57 -5.05
N CYS A 25 -10.87 -0.42 -4.19
CA CYS A 25 -9.86 -1.45 -4.36
C CYS A 25 -10.44 -2.82 -3.97
N HIS A 26 -9.73 -3.87 -4.36
CA HIS A 26 -9.98 -5.20 -3.86
C HIS A 26 -8.92 -5.58 -2.83
N TRP A 27 -9.32 -5.70 -1.57
CA TRP A 27 -8.45 -6.13 -0.48
C TRP A 27 -8.60 -7.62 -0.28
N GLN A 28 -7.48 -8.34 -0.39
CA GLN A 28 -7.41 -9.78 -0.18
C GLN A 28 -6.37 -10.09 0.90
N GLU A 29 -6.85 -10.54 2.05
CA GLU A 29 -6.03 -11.09 3.12
C GLU A 29 -5.73 -12.55 2.79
N SER A 30 -4.45 -12.91 2.76
CA SER A 30 -3.98 -14.27 2.54
C SER A 30 -3.46 -14.80 3.86
N ILE A 31 -4.30 -15.54 4.56
CA ILE A 31 -3.93 -16.29 5.76
C ILE A 31 -3.43 -17.65 5.26
N SER A 32 -2.12 -17.80 5.10
CA SER A 32 -1.54 -19.12 4.80
C SER A 32 -1.01 -19.74 6.09
N SER A 33 -1.76 -20.68 6.66
CA SER A 33 -1.26 -21.57 7.71
C SER A 33 -0.42 -22.69 7.06
N ALA A 34 0.79 -22.37 6.63
CA ALA A 34 1.73 -23.37 6.13
C ALA A 34 2.56 -23.92 7.31
N VAL A 35 2.32 -25.16 7.71
CA VAL A 35 3.17 -25.89 8.64
C VAL A 35 4.42 -26.32 7.87
N SER A 36 5.53 -25.59 8.05
CA SER A 36 6.85 -26.01 7.55
C SER A 36 7.53 -26.90 8.60
N LYS A 37 8.47 -27.77 8.16
CA LYS A 37 9.19 -28.71 9.04
C LYS A 37 9.95 -28.07 10.21
N ASP A 38 10.18 -26.75 10.17
CA ASP A 38 10.89 -25.96 11.19
C ASP A 38 9.97 -25.14 12.13
N GLY A 39 8.66 -25.37 12.12
CA GLY A 39 7.68 -24.68 12.97
C GLY A 39 6.72 -23.79 12.20
N PHE A 40 5.65 -23.35 12.88
CA PHE A 40 4.63 -22.46 12.32
C PHE A 40 5.27 -21.16 11.82
N GLN A 41 5.21 -20.91 10.51
CA GLN A 41 5.39 -19.57 9.95
C GLN A 41 4.06 -19.14 9.34
N SER A 42 3.29 -18.33 10.06
CA SER A 42 2.21 -17.59 9.43
C SER A 42 2.84 -16.50 8.57
N LYS A 43 2.90 -16.73 7.25
CA LYS A 43 3.19 -15.66 6.28
C LYS A 43 1.87 -15.00 5.92
N ASP A 44 1.30 -14.30 6.90
CA ASP A 44 0.09 -13.54 6.70
C ASP A 44 0.42 -12.35 5.77
N GLY A 45 -0.16 -12.37 4.58
CA GLY A 45 0.13 -11.43 3.51
C GLY A 45 -1.12 -10.71 3.06
N ILE A 46 -0.97 -9.46 2.64
CA ILE A 46 -2.08 -8.66 2.10
C ILE A 46 -1.79 -8.40 0.63
N THR A 47 -2.78 -8.66 -0.21
CA THR A 47 -2.75 -8.27 -1.61
C THR A 47 -3.89 -7.31 -1.90
N VAL A 48 -3.56 -6.14 -2.43
CA VAL A 48 -4.53 -5.12 -2.84
C VAL A 48 -4.49 -4.94 -4.34
N TYR A 49 -5.65 -5.05 -4.99
CA TYR A 49 -5.81 -4.79 -6.41
C TYR A 49 -6.50 -3.47 -6.64
N ILE A 50 -5.93 -2.64 -7.50
CA ILE A 50 -6.49 -1.35 -7.89
C ILE A 50 -6.66 -1.36 -9.39
N PHE A 51 -7.90 -1.51 -9.83
CA PHE A 51 -8.22 -1.56 -11.25
C PHE A 51 -8.23 -0.16 -11.85
N VAL A 52 -7.59 -0.01 -13.00
CA VAL A 52 -7.44 1.28 -13.69
C VAL A 52 -8.79 1.93 -14.01
N LYS A 53 -9.78 1.12 -14.37
CA LYS A 53 -11.14 1.60 -14.68
C LYS A 53 -11.88 2.18 -13.47
N ASP A 54 -11.47 1.80 -12.26
CA ASP A 54 -12.15 2.16 -11.00
C ASP A 54 -11.50 3.39 -10.34
N ILE A 55 -10.44 3.94 -10.96
CA ILE A 55 -9.74 5.15 -10.54
C ILE A 55 -9.82 6.24 -11.62
N THR A 56 -9.67 7.50 -11.21
CA THR A 56 -9.65 8.63 -12.15
C THR A 56 -8.35 8.65 -12.96
N LYS A 57 -8.39 9.22 -14.18
CA LYS A 57 -7.19 9.42 -15.00
C LYS A 57 -6.13 10.26 -14.29
N MET A 58 -6.57 11.20 -13.45
CA MET A 58 -5.70 12.04 -12.61
C MET A 58 -4.95 11.17 -11.59
N LEU A 59 -5.67 10.41 -10.77
CA LEU A 59 -5.08 9.51 -9.78
C LEU A 59 -4.13 8.49 -10.41
N ARG A 60 -4.50 7.93 -11.57
CA ARG A 60 -3.63 7.04 -12.35
C ARG A 60 -2.31 7.71 -12.72
N THR A 61 -2.37 8.94 -13.22
CA THR A 61 -1.18 9.69 -13.68
C THR A 61 -0.27 10.04 -12.52
N GLU A 62 -0.83 10.53 -11.42
CA GLU A 62 -0.06 10.90 -10.23
C GLU A 62 0.58 9.67 -9.58
N LEU A 63 -0.17 8.57 -9.44
CA LEU A 63 0.36 7.32 -8.92
C LEU A 63 1.49 6.77 -9.80
N ASN A 64 1.34 6.78 -11.13
CA ASN A 64 2.42 6.35 -12.04
C ASN A 64 3.67 7.21 -11.93
N THR A 65 3.50 8.53 -11.75
CA THR A 65 4.61 9.46 -11.56
C THR A 65 5.34 9.16 -10.26
N ALA A 66 4.62 9.03 -9.15
CA ALA A 66 5.20 8.69 -7.86
C ALA A 66 5.92 7.34 -7.88
N LEU A 67 5.30 6.31 -8.48
CA LEU A 67 5.90 4.98 -8.63
C LEU A 67 7.14 4.96 -9.53
N SER A 68 7.23 5.86 -10.52
CA SER A 68 8.40 5.95 -11.40
C SER A 68 9.55 6.73 -10.76
N ASN A 69 9.25 7.65 -9.84
CA ASN A 69 10.23 8.44 -9.11
C ASN A 69 10.71 7.77 -7.80
N ARG A 70 10.08 6.64 -7.41
CA ARG A 70 10.44 5.94 -6.18
C ARG A 70 11.83 5.30 -6.28
N LYS A 71 12.54 5.22 -5.15
CA LYS A 71 13.81 4.48 -5.04
C LYS A 71 13.54 3.01 -4.73
N GLU A 72 14.40 2.10 -5.19
CA GLU A 72 14.23 0.63 -5.01
C GLU A 72 14.19 0.18 -3.53
N ALA A 73 14.70 1.00 -2.60
CA ALA A 73 14.64 0.77 -1.15
C ALA A 73 13.48 1.51 -0.44
N ALA A 74 12.45 1.94 -1.18
CA ALA A 74 11.33 2.70 -0.62
C ALA A 74 10.48 1.83 0.32
N LYS A 75 10.41 2.24 1.59
CA LYS A 75 9.48 1.69 2.59
C LYS A 75 8.09 2.29 2.38
N ASP A 76 7.47 1.97 1.24
CA ASP A 76 6.11 2.38 0.92
C ASP A 76 5.13 1.72 1.90
N ILE A 77 3.99 2.37 2.10
CA ILE A 77 3.00 1.96 3.10
C ILE A 77 1.61 1.95 2.47
N ILE A 78 0.77 1.02 2.91
CA ILE A 78 -0.65 1.00 2.57
C ILE A 78 -1.48 0.88 3.85
N VAL A 79 -2.57 1.63 3.90
CA VAL A 79 -3.53 1.64 5.00
C VAL A 79 -4.89 1.24 4.44
N LYS A 80 -5.60 0.38 5.17
CA LYS A 80 -6.99 0.03 4.85
C LYS A 80 -7.90 1.22 5.18
N GLY A 81 -8.74 1.62 4.22
CA GLY A 81 -9.63 2.77 4.35
C GLY A 81 -9.00 4.12 4.00
N GLU A 82 -9.77 5.19 4.25
CA GLU A 82 -9.33 6.57 4.11
C GLU A 82 -8.44 7.00 5.29
N CYS A 83 -7.22 7.42 4.98
CA CYS A 83 -6.29 7.95 5.97
C CYS A 83 -5.96 9.41 5.64
N ASN A 84 -6.44 10.33 6.48
CA ASN A 84 -6.18 11.77 6.36
C ASN A 84 -4.93 12.24 7.13
N PHE A 85 -4.06 11.29 7.50
CA PHE A 85 -2.82 11.59 8.20
C PHE A 85 -1.84 12.35 7.30
N LYS A 86 -1.26 13.42 7.84
CA LYS A 86 -0.23 14.22 7.19
C LYS A 86 1.11 13.97 7.86
N PHE A 87 2.08 13.51 7.08
CA PHE A 87 3.44 13.30 7.57
C PHE A 87 4.19 14.62 7.74
N ASP A 88 4.84 14.77 8.88
CA ASP A 88 5.85 15.82 9.08
C ASP A 88 7.23 15.27 8.69
N GLY A 89 7.72 15.74 7.54
CA GLY A 89 9.03 15.38 6.99
C GLY A 89 10.11 16.42 7.27
N SER A 90 9.88 17.38 8.18
CA SER A 90 10.83 18.47 8.47
C SER A 90 12.17 17.98 9.03
N SER A 91 12.15 16.88 9.78
CA SER A 91 13.34 16.23 10.34
C SER A 91 13.17 14.71 10.42
N GLN A 92 14.26 13.97 10.58
CA GLN A 92 14.21 12.53 10.81
C GLN A 92 13.43 12.16 12.09
N GLN A 93 13.51 13.01 13.12
CA GLN A 93 12.78 12.83 14.37
C GLN A 93 11.27 13.00 14.15
N ALA A 94 10.85 14.07 13.48
CA ALA A 94 9.45 14.34 13.16
C ALA A 94 8.83 13.24 12.27
N ALA A 95 9.61 12.72 11.31
CA ALA A 95 9.17 11.62 10.46
C ALA A 95 8.96 10.32 11.26
N SER A 96 9.86 10.03 12.21
CA SER A 96 9.76 8.85 13.09
C SER A 96 8.56 8.95 14.05
N GLU A 97 8.33 10.12 14.63
CA GLU A 97 7.15 10.37 15.48
C GLU A 97 5.85 10.27 14.68
N SER A 98 5.83 10.81 13.45
CA SER A 98 4.68 10.70 12.55
C SER A 98 4.36 9.25 12.22
N MET A 99 5.37 8.42 11.95
CA MET A 99 5.21 6.98 11.73
C MET A 99 4.64 6.26 12.96
N LYS A 100 5.13 6.58 14.17
CA LYS A 100 4.58 6.00 15.42
C LYS A 100 3.11 6.37 15.60
N LYS A 101 2.75 7.63 15.35
CA LYS A 101 1.35 8.09 15.42
C LYS A 101 0.48 7.39 14.37
N LEU A 102 0.96 7.19 13.15
CA LEU A 102 0.21 6.45 12.13
C LEU A 102 -0.05 5.00 12.57
N ASN A 103 1.00 4.29 13.00
CA ASN A 103 0.90 2.89 13.44
C ASN A 103 0.00 2.71 14.68
N ALA A 104 -0.16 3.74 15.51
CA ALA A 104 -1.04 3.67 16.68
C ALA A 104 -2.53 3.88 16.35
N ASN A 105 -2.84 4.59 15.26
CA ASN A 105 -4.21 5.00 14.93
C ASN A 105 -4.81 4.25 13.73
N TYR A 106 -3.97 3.60 12.92
CA TYR A 106 -4.38 2.95 11.68
C TYR A 106 -3.81 1.54 11.57
N ASP A 107 -4.48 0.70 10.79
CA ASP A 107 -3.94 -0.60 10.38
C ASP A 107 -2.98 -0.38 9.21
N VAL A 108 -1.70 -0.30 9.55
CA VAL A 108 -0.61 0.08 8.64
C VAL A 108 0.13 -1.15 8.17
N HIS A 109 0.23 -1.30 6.85
CA HIS A 109 0.97 -2.40 6.23
C HIS A 109 2.13 -1.85 5.40
N THR A 110 3.29 -2.47 5.56
CA THR A 110 4.47 -2.12 4.76
C THR A 110 4.37 -2.82 3.41
N VAL A 111 4.44 -2.03 2.35
CA VAL A 111 4.39 -2.54 0.98
C VAL A 111 5.70 -3.25 0.66
N MET A 112 5.58 -4.48 0.18
CA MET A 112 6.68 -5.32 -0.26
C MET A 112 6.92 -5.19 -1.76
N SER A 113 5.84 -5.16 -2.56
CA SER A 113 5.92 -4.99 -4.00
C SER A 113 4.72 -4.22 -4.54
N ILE A 114 4.94 -3.52 -5.66
CA ILE A 114 3.88 -2.89 -6.45
C ILE A 114 4.14 -3.26 -7.90
N ASP A 115 3.28 -4.10 -8.45
CA ASP A 115 3.33 -4.52 -9.84
C ASP A 115 2.36 -3.68 -10.67
N ARG A 116 2.86 -3.14 -11.79
CA ARG A 116 2.08 -2.32 -12.73
C ARG A 116 1.61 -3.20 -13.88
N LEU A 117 0.48 -3.86 -13.74
CA LEU A 117 -0.11 -4.72 -14.78
C LEU A 117 -0.98 -3.88 -15.72
N LEU A 118 -0.33 -2.96 -16.45
CA LEU A 118 -0.99 -1.97 -17.33
C LEU A 118 -1.08 -2.41 -18.79
N TYR A 119 -1.21 -3.72 -19.03
CA TYR A 119 -1.30 -4.32 -20.37
C TYR A 119 -2.67 -4.95 -20.63
N GLY A 120 -3.00 -5.16 -21.90
CA GLY A 120 -4.30 -5.70 -22.33
C GLY A 120 -5.42 -4.66 -22.28
N SER A 121 -6.68 -5.13 -22.31
CA SER A 121 -7.86 -4.26 -22.27
C SER A 121 -7.88 -3.43 -20.98
N GLU A 122 -8.39 -2.20 -21.04
CA GLU A 122 -8.49 -1.30 -19.87
C GLU A 122 -9.20 -1.93 -18.67
N ASN A 123 -10.17 -2.82 -18.94
CA ASN A 123 -10.88 -3.56 -17.91
C ASN A 123 -10.02 -4.56 -17.12
N MET A 124 -8.88 -5.00 -17.66
CA MET A 124 -7.95 -5.93 -17.02
C MET A 124 -6.74 -5.22 -16.41
N GLN A 125 -6.49 -3.96 -16.77
CA GLN A 125 -5.34 -3.22 -16.27
C GLN A 125 -5.51 -2.92 -14.78
N HIS A 126 -4.49 -3.24 -13.99
CA HIS A 126 -4.52 -3.01 -12.54
C HIS A 126 -3.13 -2.85 -11.95
N TYR A 127 -3.09 -2.24 -10.76
CA TYR A 127 -1.96 -2.29 -9.86
C TYR A 127 -2.19 -3.44 -8.88
N LYS A 128 -1.16 -4.25 -8.66
CA LYS A 128 -1.15 -5.27 -7.61
C LYS A 128 -0.15 -4.86 -6.56
N ILE A 129 -0.62 -4.64 -5.34
CA ILE A 129 0.19 -4.25 -4.20
C ILE A 129 0.26 -5.44 -3.26
N THR A 130 1.46 -5.91 -2.95
CA THR A 130 1.66 -6.93 -1.92
C THR A 130 2.25 -6.24 -0.69
N ALA A 131 1.68 -6.46 0.48
CA ALA A 131 2.13 -5.92 1.74
C ALA A 131 2.20 -7.01 2.80
N ASN A 132 3.03 -6.80 3.83
CA ASN A 132 2.98 -7.67 4.99
C ASN A 132 1.67 -7.45 5.74
N SER A 133 1.01 -8.51 6.19
CA SER A 133 0.05 -8.31 7.27
C SER A 133 0.90 -7.93 8.49
N GLY A 134 0.62 -6.78 9.09
CA GLY A 134 1.40 -6.31 10.22
C GLY A 134 1.09 -7.18 11.43
N VAL A 135 1.87 -8.24 11.67
CA VAL A 135 1.88 -8.90 12.98
C VAL A 135 3.13 -8.44 13.71
N SER A 136 2.98 -7.31 14.40
CA SER A 136 3.82 -6.95 15.53
C SER A 136 2.95 -6.17 16.51
N ARG A 137 2.12 -6.93 17.25
CA ARG A 137 1.66 -6.52 18.57
C ARG A 137 2.80 -6.73 19.56
#